data_AF-A0A970J3D5-F1
#
_entry.id   AF-A0A970J3D5-F1
#
_cell.length_a   1.000
_cell.length_b   1.000
_cell.length_c   1.000
_cell.angle_alpha   90.00
_cell.angle_beta   90.00
_cell.angle_gamma   90.00
#
_symmetry.space_group_name_H-M   'P 1'
#
loop_
_entity.id
_entity.type
_entity.pdbx_description
1 polymer ?
#
loop_
_entity_poly.entity_id
_entity_poly.type
_entity_poly.pdbx_seq_one_letter_code
_entity_poly.pdbx_strand_id
1 'polypeptide(L)'
;MKRRFLLAAVILVLMAAVLSPRAILLPTVEQELQKYVQKEFNAEDVQIALERRGSWSLVLGRVPAVAITIENASVSGLPIDRARLEAVDLRFHPWALFREKEFWYAGSEFLQVSARVTEQGLNEYFKKHVSQVQDLQVDAQGGKLQVRGTLSFLGVPWELGLEGRLEVAGPTTVRVVPTGLMVENAAAPPALVEMLYQFFNFTIDLDQFPFPMEITSIAVDDGGIELVIQEVRE
;
A
#
# COMPACT_ATOMS: atom_id res chain seq x y z
N MET A 1 -47.38 18.42 -37.05
CA MET A 1 -46.38 17.32 -37.01
C MET A 1 -44.97 17.76 -36.62
N LYS A 2 -44.39 18.81 -37.23
CA LYS A 2 -42.99 19.25 -36.96
C LYS A 2 -42.65 19.56 -35.49
N ARG A 3 -43.59 20.15 -34.74
CA ARG A 3 -43.40 20.53 -33.32
C ARG A 3 -43.26 19.32 -32.36
N ARG A 4 -43.99 18.23 -32.64
CA ARG A 4 -43.91 16.97 -31.88
C ARG A 4 -42.61 16.20 -32.18
N PHE A 5 -42.11 16.32 -33.42
CA PHE A 5 -40.85 15.70 -33.84
C PHE A 5 -39.63 16.42 -33.24
N LEU A 6 -39.65 17.75 -33.19
CA LEU A 6 -38.62 18.55 -32.50
C LEU A 6 -38.57 18.27 -30.99
N LEU A 7 -39.73 18.14 -30.34
CA LEU A 7 -39.79 17.77 -28.92
C LEU A 7 -39.23 16.37 -28.67
N ALA A 8 -39.56 15.39 -29.52
CA ALA A 8 -39.00 14.04 -29.42
C ALA A 8 -37.47 14.02 -29.63
N ALA A 9 -36.95 14.79 -30.58
CA ALA A 9 -35.52 14.91 -30.82
C ALA A 9 -34.78 15.56 -29.63
N VAL A 10 -35.34 16.61 -29.04
CA VAL A 10 -34.77 17.28 -27.85
C VAL A 10 -34.80 16.35 -26.63
N ILE A 11 -35.89 15.61 -26.42
CA ILE A 11 -35.98 14.61 -25.34
C ILE A 11 -34.98 13.47 -25.55
N LEU A 12 -34.76 13.04 -26.80
CA LEU A 12 -33.80 11.99 -27.12
C LEU A 12 -32.36 12.45 -26.95
N VAL A 13 -32.05 13.71 -27.29
CA VAL A 13 -30.74 14.34 -27.02
C VAL A 13 -30.54 14.55 -25.52
N LEU A 14 -31.56 14.97 -24.77
CA LEU A 14 -31.49 15.10 -23.31
C LEU A 14 -31.36 13.74 -22.63
N MET A 15 -32.09 12.71 -23.08
CA MET A 15 -31.91 11.35 -22.59
C MET A 15 -30.52 10.81 -22.92
N ALA A 16 -30.04 11.03 -24.15
CA ALA A 16 -28.68 10.65 -24.55
C ALA A 16 -27.64 11.40 -23.69
N ALA A 17 -27.83 12.69 -23.42
CA ALA A 17 -26.95 13.49 -22.57
C ALA A 17 -27.00 13.10 -21.08
N VAL A 18 -28.10 12.51 -20.62
CA VAL A 18 -28.25 12.03 -19.22
C VAL A 18 -27.75 10.58 -19.06
N LEU A 19 -27.85 9.75 -20.11
CA LEU A 19 -27.41 8.35 -20.10
C LEU A 19 -25.95 8.16 -20.55
N SER A 20 -25.44 9.00 -21.45
CA SER A 20 -24.08 8.88 -22.01
C SER A 20 -22.94 9.06 -21.01
N PRO A 21 -23.02 9.95 -19.99
CA PRO A 21 -21.92 10.11 -19.03
C PRO A 21 -21.69 8.80 -18.25
N ARG A 22 -22.77 8.05 -17.96
CA ARG A 22 -22.67 6.77 -17.25
C ARG A 22 -21.95 5.70 -18.07
N ALA A 23 -22.24 5.62 -19.37
CA ALA A 23 -21.74 4.55 -20.23
C ALA A 23 -20.29 4.76 -20.68
N ILE A 24 -19.81 6.01 -20.68
CA ILE A 24 -18.49 6.36 -21.22
C ILE A 24 -17.52 6.78 -20.10
N LEU A 25 -17.96 7.58 -19.12
CA LEU A 25 -17.03 8.15 -18.12
C LEU A 25 -16.58 7.11 -17.08
N LEU A 26 -17.50 6.30 -16.57
CA LEU A 26 -17.20 5.25 -15.59
C LEU A 26 -16.08 4.31 -16.09
N PRO A 27 -16.20 3.65 -17.26
CA PRO A 27 -15.16 2.74 -17.72
C PRO A 27 -13.83 3.46 -18.04
N THR A 28 -13.85 4.72 -18.50
CA THR A 28 -12.62 5.47 -18.73
C THR A 28 -11.90 5.82 -17.42
N VAL A 29 -12.64 6.26 -16.40
CA VAL A 29 -12.08 6.54 -15.06
C VAL A 29 -11.50 5.26 -14.45
N GLU A 30 -12.23 4.14 -14.51
CA GLU A 30 -11.74 2.84 -14.01
C GLU A 30 -10.44 2.43 -14.71
N GLN A 31 -10.38 2.50 -16.04
CA GLN A 31 -9.20 2.09 -16.81
C GLN A 31 -7.97 2.96 -16.53
N GLU A 32 -8.12 4.29 -16.49
CA GLU A 32 -6.98 5.17 -16.24
C GLU A 32 -6.53 5.13 -14.78
N LEU A 33 -7.45 4.96 -13.83
CA LEU A 33 -7.09 4.72 -12.42
C LEU A 33 -6.36 3.39 -12.26
N GLN A 34 -6.79 2.34 -12.98
CA GLN A 34 -6.12 1.04 -12.98
C GLN A 34 -4.67 1.17 -13.48
N LYS A 35 -4.47 1.85 -14.61
CA LYS A 35 -3.13 2.09 -15.17
C LYS A 35 -2.26 2.91 -14.24
N TYR A 36 -2.81 3.96 -13.63
CA TYR A 36 -2.10 4.80 -12.67
C TYR A 36 -1.60 3.95 -11.50
N VAL A 37 -2.47 3.16 -10.88
CA VAL A 37 -2.10 2.28 -9.75
C VAL A 37 -1.11 1.19 -10.16
N GLN A 38 -1.31 0.54 -11.32
CA GLN A 38 -0.39 -0.48 -11.83
C GLN A 38 1.01 0.09 -12.07
N LYS A 39 1.10 1.31 -12.63
CA LYS A 39 2.36 1.97 -12.91
C LYS A 39 3.07 2.43 -11.62
N GLU A 40 2.33 3.04 -10.70
CA GLU A 40 2.90 3.62 -9.48
C GLU A 40 3.40 2.53 -8.51
N PHE A 41 2.65 1.43 -8.37
CA PHE A 41 2.94 0.37 -7.39
C PHE A 41 3.52 -0.91 -8.00
N ASN A 42 3.83 -0.90 -9.31
CA ASN A 42 4.32 -2.05 -10.08
C ASN A 42 3.50 -3.33 -9.79
N ALA A 43 2.18 -3.19 -9.75
CA ALA A 43 1.26 -4.25 -9.33
C ALA A 43 0.80 -5.12 -10.51
N GLU A 44 0.67 -6.43 -10.28
CA GLU A 44 0.23 -7.39 -11.30
C GLU A 44 -1.29 -7.34 -11.53
N ASP A 45 -2.08 -7.37 -10.45
CA ASP A 45 -3.54 -7.31 -10.52
C ASP A 45 -4.08 -6.15 -9.69
N VAL A 46 -4.98 -5.38 -10.30
CA VAL A 46 -5.61 -4.20 -9.70
C VAL A 46 -7.10 -4.25 -10.02
N GLN A 47 -7.91 -4.43 -8.99
CA GLN A 47 -9.36 -4.47 -9.08
C GLN A 47 -9.95 -3.20 -8.49
N ILE A 48 -10.75 -2.49 -9.28
CA ILE A 48 -11.37 -1.23 -8.87
C ILE A 48 -12.87 -1.43 -8.74
N ALA A 49 -13.41 -1.07 -7.58
CA ALA A 49 -14.83 -1.01 -7.32
C ALA A 49 -15.24 0.45 -7.08
N LEU A 50 -15.91 1.05 -8.08
CA LEU A 50 -16.51 2.38 -7.97
C LEU A 50 -17.98 2.29 -7.58
N GLU A 51 -18.43 3.20 -6.71
CA GLU A 51 -19.85 3.34 -6.44
C GLU A 51 -20.60 3.86 -7.68
N ARG A 52 -21.56 3.08 -8.18
CA ARG A 52 -22.31 3.39 -9.41
C ARG A 52 -23.40 4.47 -9.23
N ARG A 53 -23.62 4.97 -8.01
CA ARG A 53 -24.61 6.01 -7.74
C ARG A 53 -24.03 7.38 -8.10
N GLY A 54 -24.66 8.08 -9.06
CA GLY A 54 -24.42 9.50 -9.28
C GLY A 54 -23.33 9.90 -10.28
N SER A 55 -23.27 9.29 -11.47
CA SER A 55 -22.27 9.56 -12.53
C SER A 55 -22.03 11.02 -12.96
N TRP A 56 -22.89 11.97 -12.57
CA TRP A 56 -22.64 13.39 -12.76
C TRP A 56 -21.52 13.93 -11.87
N SER A 57 -21.26 13.30 -10.71
CA SER A 57 -20.16 13.69 -9.83
C SER A 57 -18.80 13.53 -10.52
N LEU A 58 -18.64 12.52 -11.39
CA LEU A 58 -17.41 12.27 -12.14
C LEU A 58 -17.06 13.44 -13.07
N VAL A 59 -18.08 14.06 -13.69
CA VAL A 59 -17.90 15.25 -14.53
C VAL A 59 -17.40 16.44 -13.71
N LEU A 60 -17.82 16.51 -12.45
CA LEU A 60 -17.39 17.52 -11.49
C LEU A 60 -16.06 17.18 -10.81
N GLY A 61 -15.41 16.07 -11.19
CA GLY A 61 -14.14 15.64 -10.61
C GLY A 61 -14.27 14.97 -9.25
N ARG A 62 -15.38 14.28 -9.01
CA ARG A 62 -15.70 13.69 -7.71
C ARG A 62 -16.19 12.24 -7.83
N VAL A 63 -15.58 11.36 -7.05
CA VAL A 63 -15.96 9.95 -6.90
C VAL A 63 -16.47 9.77 -5.46
N PRO A 64 -17.77 9.46 -5.26
CA PRO A 64 -18.35 9.38 -3.92
C PRO A 64 -17.67 8.35 -3.03
N ALA A 65 -17.41 7.16 -3.57
CA ALA A 65 -16.66 6.11 -2.89
C ALA A 65 -15.94 5.24 -3.92
N VAL A 66 -14.72 4.84 -3.56
CA VAL A 66 -13.89 3.95 -4.35
C VAL A 66 -13.15 3.00 -3.42
N ALA A 67 -13.15 1.72 -3.78
CA ALA A 67 -12.30 0.71 -3.20
C ALA A 67 -11.40 0.14 -4.30
N ILE A 68 -10.11 0.08 -4.05
CA ILE A 68 -9.11 -0.51 -4.95
C ILE A 68 -8.47 -1.66 -4.19
N THR A 69 -8.48 -2.86 -4.77
CA THR A 69 -7.73 -4.00 -4.26
C THR A 69 -6.56 -4.23 -5.21
N ILE A 70 -5.37 -4.34 -4.64
CA ILE A 70 -4.13 -4.57 -5.34
C ILE A 70 -3.56 -5.88 -4.82
N GLU A 71 -3.18 -6.79 -5.73
CA GLU A 71 -2.52 -8.06 -5.37
C GLU A 71 -1.11 -8.10 -5.95
N ASN A 72 -0.19 -8.69 -5.19
CA ASN A 72 1.23 -8.86 -5.57
C ASN A 72 1.88 -7.54 -6.02
N ALA A 73 1.90 -6.54 -5.15
CA ALA A 73 2.58 -5.27 -5.39
C ALA A 73 3.97 -5.23 -4.76
N SER A 74 4.75 -4.19 -5.06
CA SER A 74 6.00 -3.93 -4.36
C SER A 74 6.15 -2.46 -4.03
N VAL A 75 6.47 -2.16 -2.76
CA VAL A 75 6.71 -0.80 -2.27
C VAL A 75 8.08 -0.75 -1.62
N SER A 76 8.97 0.11 -2.10
CA SER A 76 10.36 0.20 -1.60
C SER A 76 11.09 -1.16 -1.61
N GLY A 77 10.75 -2.03 -2.56
CA GLY A 77 11.29 -3.38 -2.67
C GLY A 77 10.69 -4.40 -1.68
N LEU A 78 9.78 -3.98 -0.80
CA LEU A 78 9.01 -4.86 0.08
C LEU A 78 7.85 -5.48 -0.72
N PRO A 79 7.78 -6.82 -0.86
CA PRO A 79 6.65 -7.48 -1.50
C PRO A 79 5.38 -7.34 -0.66
N ILE A 80 4.32 -6.81 -1.25
CA ILE A 80 3.00 -6.68 -0.63
C ILE A 80 2.08 -7.73 -1.25
N ASP A 81 1.56 -8.64 -0.44
CA ASP A 81 0.67 -9.72 -0.88
C ASP A 81 -0.67 -9.16 -1.36
N ARG A 82 -1.29 -8.33 -0.50
CA ARG A 82 -2.52 -7.62 -0.81
C ARG A 82 -2.50 -6.24 -0.20
N ALA A 83 -2.95 -5.24 -0.96
CA ALA A 83 -3.30 -3.93 -0.45
C ALA A 83 -4.73 -3.58 -0.82
N ARG A 84 -5.39 -2.81 0.04
CA ARG A 84 -6.72 -2.28 -0.18
C ARG A 84 -6.74 -0.81 0.13
N LEU A 85 -7.04 0.00 -0.86
CA LEU A 85 -7.27 1.42 -0.73
C LEU A 85 -8.77 1.67 -0.68
N GLU A 86 -9.22 2.42 0.31
CA GLU A 86 -10.59 2.89 0.43
C GLU A 86 -10.59 4.41 0.51
N ALA A 87 -11.38 5.05 -0.34
CA ALA A 87 -11.55 6.50 -0.29
C ALA A 87 -13.02 6.92 -0.40
N VAL A 88 -13.36 7.99 0.32
CA VAL A 88 -14.68 8.65 0.33
C VAL A 88 -14.51 10.09 -0.12
N ASP A 89 -15.44 10.56 -0.95
CA ASP A 89 -15.41 11.85 -1.63
C ASP A 89 -14.06 12.16 -2.29
N LEU A 90 -13.54 11.19 -3.05
CA LEU A 90 -12.29 11.34 -3.80
C LEU A 90 -12.45 12.42 -4.87
N ARG A 91 -11.60 13.45 -4.81
CA ARG A 91 -11.57 14.57 -5.76
C ARG A 91 -10.38 14.44 -6.68
N PHE A 92 -10.59 14.77 -7.96
CA PHE A 92 -9.57 14.75 -9.00
C PHE A 92 -9.79 15.88 -9.99
N HIS A 93 -8.78 16.19 -10.80
CA HIS A 93 -8.90 17.18 -11.87
C HIS A 93 -9.48 16.56 -13.15
N PRO A 94 -10.73 16.87 -13.56
CA PRO A 94 -11.36 16.24 -14.73
C PRO A 94 -10.63 16.57 -16.03
N TRP A 95 -10.12 17.79 -16.13
CA TRP A 95 -9.49 18.29 -17.34
C TRP A 95 -8.22 17.50 -17.68
N ALA A 96 -7.41 17.15 -16.67
CA ALA A 96 -6.20 16.32 -16.83
C ALA A 96 -6.58 14.92 -17.30
N LEU A 97 -7.63 14.32 -16.71
CA LEU A 97 -8.10 13.00 -17.10
C LEU A 97 -8.60 12.96 -18.55
N PHE A 98 -9.43 13.92 -18.98
CA PHE A 98 -10.05 13.88 -20.31
C PHE A 98 -9.14 14.38 -21.43
N ARG A 99 -8.24 15.33 -21.15
CA ARG A 99 -7.35 15.91 -22.17
C ARG A 99 -6.00 15.20 -22.23
N GLU A 100 -5.42 14.90 -21.07
CA GLU A 100 -4.05 14.42 -20.94
C GLU A 100 -4.00 12.92 -20.66
N LYS A 101 -5.16 12.31 -20.34
CA LYS A 101 -5.29 10.90 -19.94
C LYS A 101 -4.48 10.59 -18.69
N GLU A 102 -4.42 11.55 -17.77
CA GLU A 102 -3.73 11.42 -16.51
C GLU A 102 -4.69 11.63 -15.34
N PHE A 103 -4.61 10.74 -14.35
CA PHE A 103 -5.36 10.89 -13.11
C PHE A 103 -4.55 11.77 -12.15
N TRP A 104 -5.10 12.94 -11.81
CA TRP A 104 -4.48 13.88 -10.87
C TRP A 104 -5.34 13.98 -9.62
N TYR A 105 -4.80 13.48 -8.51
CA TYR A 105 -5.42 13.53 -7.19
C TYR A 105 -5.54 14.97 -6.69
N ALA A 106 -6.71 15.33 -6.15
CA ALA A 106 -7.00 16.66 -5.61
C ALA A 106 -7.51 16.64 -4.16
N GLY A 107 -7.44 15.48 -3.48
CA GLY A 107 -7.85 15.30 -2.08
C GLY A 107 -9.04 14.35 -1.90
N SER A 108 -9.31 13.98 -0.65
CA SER A 108 -10.44 13.13 -0.28
C SER A 108 -11.12 13.64 1.00
N GLU A 109 -12.32 13.16 1.32
CA GLU A 109 -12.90 13.28 2.67
C GLU A 109 -12.51 12.08 3.55
N PHE A 110 -11.94 11.03 2.98
CA PHE A 110 -11.33 9.92 3.70
C PHE A 110 -10.49 9.14 2.70
N LEU A 111 -9.28 8.78 3.09
CA LEU A 111 -8.41 7.89 2.34
C LEU A 111 -7.63 7.04 3.33
N GLN A 112 -7.75 5.74 3.18
CA GLN A 112 -7.04 4.74 3.96
C GLN A 112 -6.49 3.66 3.03
N VAL A 113 -5.28 3.21 3.32
CA VAL A 113 -4.66 2.03 2.70
C VAL A 113 -4.42 1.01 3.79
N SER A 114 -4.95 -0.19 3.63
CA SER A 114 -4.53 -1.37 4.40
C SER A 114 -3.66 -2.26 3.53
N ALA A 115 -2.59 -2.82 4.09
CA ALA A 115 -1.67 -3.68 3.36
C ALA A 115 -1.27 -4.89 4.22
N ARG A 116 -1.08 -6.03 3.57
CA ARG A 116 -0.58 -7.26 4.17
C ARG A 116 0.72 -7.67 3.52
N VAL A 117 1.72 -7.93 4.36
CA VAL A 117 3.02 -8.47 3.98
C VAL A 117 3.13 -9.85 4.57
N THR A 118 3.35 -10.87 3.74
CA THR A 118 3.49 -12.26 4.20
C THR A 118 4.89 -12.52 4.76
N GLU A 119 5.04 -13.57 5.57
CA GLU A 119 6.37 -14.08 5.96
C GLU A 119 7.27 -14.30 4.75
N GLN A 120 6.75 -14.86 3.66
CA GLN A 120 7.53 -15.05 2.44
C GLN A 120 8.04 -13.70 1.89
N GLY A 121 7.16 -12.70 1.81
CA GLY A 121 7.54 -11.35 1.38
C GLY A 121 8.62 -10.73 2.27
N LEU A 122 8.52 -10.92 3.59
CA LEU A 122 9.56 -10.49 4.53
C LEU A 122 10.88 -11.22 4.30
N ASN A 123 10.86 -12.54 4.15
CA ASN A 123 12.05 -13.33 3.86
C ASN A 123 12.76 -12.84 2.60
N GLU A 124 12.01 -12.61 1.52
CA GLU A 124 12.56 -12.08 0.27
C GLU A 124 13.15 -10.69 0.44
N TYR A 125 12.47 -9.81 1.19
CA TYR A 125 12.94 -8.47 1.47
C TYR A 125 14.24 -8.46 2.28
N PHE A 126 14.28 -9.18 3.41
CA PHE A 126 15.46 -9.20 4.29
C PHE A 126 16.66 -9.89 3.62
N LYS A 127 16.45 -10.96 2.84
CA LYS A 127 17.54 -11.61 2.08
C LYS A 127 18.22 -10.66 1.09
N LYS A 128 17.45 -9.77 0.46
CA LYS A 128 18.00 -8.77 -0.48
C LYS A 128 18.77 -7.66 0.22
N HIS A 129 18.34 -7.25 1.41
CA HIS A 129 18.91 -6.11 2.14
C HIS A 129 20.00 -6.50 3.15
N VAL A 130 20.04 -7.76 3.59
CA VAL A 130 20.98 -8.26 4.60
C VAL A 130 21.78 -9.45 4.04
N SER A 131 22.51 -9.21 2.95
CA SER A 131 23.26 -10.24 2.21
C SER A 131 24.42 -10.87 2.99
N GLN A 132 24.82 -10.28 4.13
CA GLN A 132 25.89 -10.80 4.99
C GLN A 132 25.44 -11.98 5.87
N VAL A 133 24.13 -12.14 6.08
CA VAL A 133 23.56 -13.21 6.88
C VAL A 133 23.13 -14.35 5.95
N GLN A 134 23.77 -15.51 6.12
CA GLN A 134 23.43 -16.74 5.40
C GLN A 134 22.22 -17.40 6.04
N ASP A 135 21.47 -18.20 5.26
CA ASP A 135 20.30 -18.94 5.73
C ASP A 135 19.27 -18.08 6.49
N LEU A 136 19.13 -16.82 6.09
CA LEU A 136 18.22 -15.88 6.73
C LEU A 136 16.77 -16.37 6.62
N GLN A 137 16.11 -16.45 7.77
CA GLN A 137 14.71 -16.79 7.90
C GLN A 137 13.99 -15.74 8.77
N VAL A 138 12.84 -15.27 8.31
CA VAL A 138 11.96 -14.36 9.05
C VAL A 138 10.63 -15.05 9.31
N ASP A 139 10.23 -15.13 10.57
CA ASP A 139 8.95 -15.68 11.00
C ASP A 139 8.17 -14.59 11.76
N ALA A 140 6.87 -14.50 11.52
CA ALA A 140 5.97 -13.52 12.14
C ALA A 140 4.94 -14.29 12.97
N GLN A 141 5.10 -14.24 14.30
CA GLN A 141 4.26 -15.02 15.20
C GLN A 141 4.08 -14.31 16.55
N GLY A 142 2.86 -14.35 17.09
CA GLY A 142 2.60 -13.90 18.46
C GLY A 142 2.93 -12.43 18.71
N GLY A 143 2.68 -11.55 17.73
CA GLY A 143 2.93 -10.11 17.86
C GLY A 143 4.41 -9.70 17.68
N LYS A 144 5.27 -10.62 17.24
CA LYS A 144 6.71 -10.39 17.12
C LYS A 144 7.27 -10.95 15.81
N LEU A 145 8.33 -10.31 15.35
CA LEU A 145 9.18 -10.82 14.28
C LEU A 145 10.35 -11.59 14.90
N GLN A 146 10.58 -12.79 14.39
CA GLN A 146 11.76 -13.59 14.70
C GLN A 146 12.61 -13.67 13.43
N VAL A 147 13.84 -13.20 13.51
CA VAL A 147 14.81 -13.28 12.42
C VAL A 147 15.92 -14.22 12.85
N ARG A 148 16.16 -15.27 12.08
CA ARG A 148 17.22 -16.27 12.32
C ARG A 148 18.17 -16.30 11.14
N GLY A 149 19.43 -16.60 11.38
CA GLY A 149 20.41 -16.80 10.31
C GLY A 149 21.83 -16.97 10.82
N THR A 150 22.74 -17.25 9.90
CA THR A 150 24.15 -17.53 10.20
C THR A 150 25.01 -16.37 9.73
N LEU A 151 25.73 -15.73 10.66
CA LEU A 151 26.69 -14.67 10.35
C LEU A 151 28.11 -15.23 10.47
N SER A 152 28.95 -15.03 9.44
CA SER A 152 30.36 -15.37 9.53
C SER A 152 31.14 -14.20 10.11
N PHE A 153 31.63 -14.36 11.35
CA PHE A 153 32.47 -13.37 12.02
C PHE A 153 33.84 -13.98 12.33
N LEU A 154 34.91 -13.32 11.90
CA LEU A 154 36.30 -13.80 12.02
C LEU A 154 36.52 -15.21 11.42
N GLY A 155 35.78 -15.56 10.37
CA GLY A 155 35.85 -16.88 9.72
C GLY A 155 35.15 -18.00 10.48
N VAL A 156 34.48 -17.69 11.60
CA VAL A 156 33.65 -18.63 12.36
C VAL A 156 32.17 -18.36 12.03
N PRO A 157 31.37 -19.38 11.65
CA PRO A 157 29.93 -19.21 11.51
C PRO A 157 29.28 -19.13 12.90
N TRP A 158 28.40 -18.13 13.08
CA TRP A 158 27.61 -17.95 14.29
C TRP A 158 26.13 -17.99 13.95
N GLU A 159 25.37 -18.85 14.63
CA GLU A 159 23.92 -18.87 14.59
C GLU A 159 23.36 -17.71 15.43
N LEU A 160 22.62 -16.82 14.78
CA LEU A 160 21.99 -15.66 15.40
C LEU A 160 20.47 -15.79 15.32
N GLY A 161 19.80 -15.44 16.41
CA GLY A 161 18.36 -15.28 16.47
C GLY A 161 18.02 -13.91 17.07
N LEU A 162 17.22 -13.12 16.38
CA LEU A 162 16.75 -11.82 16.81
C LEU A 162 15.23 -11.88 16.96
N GLU A 163 14.74 -11.56 18.14
CA GLU A 163 13.33 -11.30 18.37
C GLU A 163 13.13 -9.79 18.42
N GLY A 164 12.13 -9.27 17.70
CA GLY A 164 11.81 -7.86 17.70
C GLY A 164 10.32 -7.58 17.54
N ARG A 165 9.91 -6.41 18.01
CA ARG A 165 8.58 -5.86 17.79
C ARG A 165 8.64 -4.69 16.83
N LEU A 166 7.56 -4.44 16.13
CA LEU A 166 7.45 -3.28 15.24
C LEU A 166 6.93 -2.07 16.00
N GLU A 167 7.51 -0.91 15.72
CA GLU A 167 7.04 0.38 16.20
C GLU A 167 6.94 1.37 15.06
N VAL A 168 5.95 2.26 15.13
CA VAL A 168 5.87 3.45 14.27
C VAL A 168 6.88 4.47 14.78
N ALA A 169 7.87 4.82 13.96
CA ALA A 169 8.95 5.75 14.29
C ALA A 169 8.82 7.12 13.60
N GLY A 170 7.88 7.24 12.66
CA GLY A 170 7.57 8.47 11.92
C GLY A 170 6.26 8.30 11.13
N PRO A 171 5.85 9.29 10.32
CA PRO A 171 4.59 9.23 9.56
C PRO A 171 4.51 7.99 8.66
N THR A 172 5.55 7.70 7.87
CA THR A 172 5.62 6.54 6.97
C THR A 172 6.69 5.53 7.39
N THR A 173 7.24 5.69 8.59
CA THR A 173 8.46 5.00 9.00
C THR A 173 8.16 3.96 10.08
N VAL A 174 8.50 2.70 9.80
CA VAL A 174 8.43 1.59 10.76
C VAL A 174 9.84 1.23 11.21
N ARG A 175 10.03 1.02 12.50
CA ARG A 175 11.28 0.54 13.08
C ARG A 175 11.08 -0.81 13.75
N VAL A 176 12.02 -1.72 13.53
CA VAL A 176 12.12 -2.96 14.32
C VAL A 176 12.88 -2.65 15.60
N VAL A 177 12.23 -2.86 16.75
CA VAL A 177 12.86 -2.74 18.07
C VAL A 177 13.17 -4.13 18.58
N PRO A 178 14.45 -4.52 18.69
CA PRO A 178 14.80 -5.80 19.26
C PRO A 178 14.31 -5.93 20.70
N THR A 179 13.76 -7.09 21.03
CA THR A 179 13.30 -7.47 22.37
C THR A 179 14.12 -8.61 22.95
N GLY A 180 14.81 -9.38 22.10
CA GLY A 180 15.68 -10.47 22.51
C GLY A 180 16.71 -10.81 21.44
N LEU A 181 17.86 -11.28 21.88
CA LEU A 181 18.93 -11.75 21.01
C LEU A 181 19.43 -13.11 21.52
N MET A 182 19.57 -14.04 20.60
CA MET A 182 20.09 -15.37 20.79
C MET A 182 21.33 -15.56 19.93
N VAL A 183 22.33 -16.22 20.50
CA VAL A 183 23.59 -16.58 19.85
C VAL A 183 23.84 -18.05 20.19
N GLU A 184 24.02 -18.91 19.18
CA GLU A 184 24.23 -20.36 19.38
C GLU A 184 23.14 -21.01 20.24
N ASN A 185 21.87 -20.64 20.01
CA ASN A 185 20.70 -21.08 20.78
C ASN A 185 20.72 -20.73 22.29
N ALA A 186 21.62 -19.83 22.71
CA ALA A 186 21.68 -19.28 24.05
C ALA A 186 21.36 -17.78 24.06
N ALA A 187 20.85 -17.26 25.18
CA ALA A 187 20.64 -15.82 25.33
C ALA A 187 21.99 -15.09 25.20
N ALA A 188 22.03 -14.05 24.38
CA ALA A 188 23.24 -13.29 24.15
C ALA A 188 23.69 -12.56 25.43
N PRO A 189 25.00 -12.58 25.75
CA PRO A 189 25.57 -11.73 26.80
C PRO A 189 25.21 -10.25 26.61
N PRO A 190 24.93 -9.48 27.69
CA PRO A 190 24.53 -8.07 27.60
C PRO A 190 25.48 -7.20 26.76
N ALA A 191 26.79 -7.46 26.83
CA ALA A 191 27.79 -6.74 26.05
C ALA A 191 27.62 -6.90 24.52
N LEU A 192 27.21 -8.09 24.06
CA LEU A 192 26.93 -8.33 22.63
C LEU A 192 25.61 -7.70 22.20
N VAL A 193 24.62 -7.69 23.09
CA VAL A 193 23.34 -7.05 22.87
C VAL A 193 23.51 -5.54 22.61
N GLU A 194 24.29 -4.84 23.44
CA GLU A 194 24.57 -3.40 23.26
C GLU A 194 25.28 -3.09 21.94
N MET A 195 26.25 -3.91 21.55
CA MET A 195 26.94 -3.75 20.26
C MET A 195 25.97 -3.94 19.10
N LEU A 196 25.14 -4.99 19.14
CA LEU A 196 24.24 -5.35 18.05
C LEU A 196 23.04 -4.40 17.91
N TYR A 197 22.58 -3.77 19.00
CA TYR A 197 21.59 -2.68 18.92
C TYR A 197 22.07 -1.51 18.04
N GLN A 198 23.38 -1.23 17.99
CA GLN A 198 23.92 -0.18 17.11
C GLN A 198 23.92 -0.60 15.63
N PHE A 199 23.96 -1.90 15.34
CA PHE A 199 23.95 -2.44 13.98
C PHE A 199 22.55 -2.75 13.45
N PHE A 200 21.60 -3.13 14.32
CA PHE A 200 20.25 -3.56 13.94
C PHE A 200 19.21 -2.44 13.99
N ASN A 201 19.52 -1.27 13.44
CA ASN A 201 18.53 -0.21 13.27
C ASN A 201 17.75 -0.42 11.96
N PHE A 202 16.91 -1.45 11.91
CA PHE A 202 16.08 -1.72 10.75
C PHE A 202 14.92 -0.74 10.71
N THR A 203 14.99 0.16 9.73
CA THR A 203 13.96 1.14 9.45
C THR A 203 13.42 0.87 8.06
N ILE A 204 12.11 0.73 7.94
CA ILE A 204 11.40 0.58 6.68
C ILE A 204 10.64 1.88 6.45
N ASP A 205 10.97 2.55 5.35
CA ASP A 205 10.26 3.76 4.92
C ASP A 205 9.28 3.43 3.79
N LEU A 206 8.01 3.75 4.05
CA LEU A 206 6.88 3.55 3.14
C LEU A 206 6.53 4.86 2.40
N ASP A 207 7.50 5.75 2.20
CA ASP A 207 7.40 7.09 1.58
C ASP A 207 6.80 7.17 0.15
N GLN A 208 6.51 6.05 -0.52
CA GLN A 208 6.13 6.05 -1.94
C GLN A 208 4.71 6.54 -2.27
N PHE A 209 4.07 7.25 -1.35
CA PHE A 209 2.74 7.80 -1.59
C PHE A 209 2.84 9.21 -2.20
N PRO A 210 2.08 9.50 -3.27
CA PRO A 210 2.09 10.82 -3.91
C PRO A 210 1.34 11.90 -3.10
N PHE A 211 0.94 11.59 -1.86
CA PHE A 211 0.21 12.44 -0.93
C PHE A 211 0.66 12.13 0.51
N PRO A 212 0.51 13.08 1.45
CA PRO A 212 0.98 12.90 2.83
C PRO A 212 0.16 11.83 3.55
N MET A 213 0.84 10.77 3.96
CA MET A 213 0.26 9.61 4.62
C MET A 213 0.90 9.39 5.99
N GLU A 214 0.11 8.89 6.94
CA GLU A 214 0.60 8.45 8.25
C GLU A 214 0.13 7.04 8.61
N ILE A 215 1.03 6.24 9.20
CA ILE A 215 0.75 4.91 9.70
C ILE A 215 -0.09 5.08 10.97
N THR A 216 -1.32 4.57 10.92
CA THR A 216 -2.25 4.60 12.05
C THR A 216 -2.24 3.31 12.85
N SER A 217 -1.91 2.19 12.19
CA SER A 217 -1.81 0.88 12.84
C SER A 217 -0.77 0.01 12.17
N ILE A 218 -0.06 -0.76 12.99
CA ILE A 218 0.81 -1.85 12.56
C ILE A 218 0.64 -3.02 13.52
N ALA A 219 0.43 -4.21 12.97
CA ALA A 219 0.26 -5.44 13.73
C ALA A 219 1.09 -6.56 13.10
N VAL A 220 1.67 -7.40 13.95
CA VAL A 220 2.32 -8.63 13.53
C VAL A 220 1.40 -9.77 13.91
N ASP A 221 0.93 -10.49 12.91
CA ASP A 221 0.01 -11.61 13.06
C ASP A 221 0.70 -12.89 12.58
N ASP A 222 0.09 -14.04 12.88
CA ASP A 222 0.60 -15.32 12.40
C ASP A 222 0.64 -15.31 10.86
N GLY A 223 1.85 -15.43 10.31
CA GLY A 223 2.08 -15.46 8.87
C GLY A 223 2.36 -14.09 8.22
N GLY A 224 2.47 -12.98 8.97
CA GLY A 224 2.88 -11.71 8.37
C GLY A 224 2.69 -10.44 9.21
N ILE A 225 2.67 -9.31 8.50
CA ILE A 225 2.43 -7.98 9.06
C ILE A 225 1.22 -7.36 8.37
N GLU A 226 0.35 -6.75 9.17
CA GLU A 226 -0.73 -5.89 8.70
C GLU A 226 -0.43 -4.43 9.01
N LEU A 227 -0.63 -3.58 8.01
CA LEU A 227 -0.35 -2.15 8.06
C LEU A 227 -1.62 -1.40 7.68
N VAL A 228 -1.91 -0.32 8.40
CA VAL A 228 -2.96 0.64 8.05
C VAL A 228 -2.36 2.04 8.05
N ILE A 229 -2.58 2.74 6.94
CA ILE A 229 -2.04 4.07 6.67
C ILE A 229 -3.20 4.97 6.24
N GLN A 230 -3.26 6.20 6.71
CA GLN A 230 -4.31 7.16 6.38
C GLN A 230 -3.73 8.49 5.90
N GLU A 231 -4.50 9.23 5.11
CA GLU A 231 -4.13 10.57 4.66
C GLU A 231 -4.14 11.55 5.85
N VAL A 232 -3.03 12.28 6.03
CA VAL A 232 -2.92 13.34 7.04
C VAL A 232 -3.77 14.53 6.59
N ARG A 233 -4.64 15.02 7.48
CA ARG A 233 -5.42 16.23 7.24
C ARG A 233 -4.84 17.40 8.00
N GLU A 234 -4.49 18.45 7.27
CA GLU A 234 -4.19 19.78 7.84
C GLU A 234 -5.46 20.54 8.24
#